data_AF-A0A9X2M1S1-F1
#
_entry.id   AF-A0A9X2M1S1-F1
#
_cell.length_a   1.000
_cell.length_b   1.000
_cell.length_c   1.000
_cell.angle_alpha   90.00
_cell.angle_beta   90.00
_cell.angle_gamma   90.00
#
_symmetry.space_group_name_H-M   'P 1'
#
loop_
_entity.id
_entity.type
_entity.pdbx_description
1 polymer ?
#
loop_
_entity_poly.entity_id
_entity_poly.type
_entity_poly.pdbx_seq_one_letter_code
_entity_poly.pdbx_strand_id
1 'polypeptide(L)' 'MSAPSPTTPKPRDPRTPLERAQAQLAAIHDELRGPSLSRSRRRQLADRIHELNDEISSLSS' A
#
# COMPACT_ATOMS: atom_id res chain seq x y z
N MET A 1 -7.54 35.92 25.39
CA MET A 1 -6.40 35.21 24.75
C MET A 1 -6.85 33.79 24.48
N SER A 2 -7.05 33.42 23.22
CA SER A 2 -7.54 32.08 22.83
C SER A 2 -6.38 31.08 22.87
N ALA A 3 -6.58 29.95 23.55
CA ALA A 3 -5.59 28.89 23.64
C ALA A 3 -5.37 28.22 22.27
N PRO A 4 -4.14 27.78 21.94
CA PRO A 4 -3.88 27.04 20.72
C PRO A 4 -4.54 25.65 20.78
N SER A 5 -5.27 25.28 19.73
CA SER A 5 -5.89 23.96 19.60
C SER A 5 -4.83 22.85 19.61
N PRO A 6 -5.06 21.73 20.33
CA PRO A 6 -4.12 20.61 20.33
C PRO A 6 -4.12 19.97 18.93
N THR A 7 -2.97 19.99 18.27
CA THR A 7 -2.75 19.23 17.04
C THR A 7 -2.74 17.75 17.41
N THR A 8 -3.86 17.06 17.26
CA THR A 8 -3.92 15.60 17.45
C THR A 8 -2.97 14.95 16.43
N PRO A 9 -2.01 14.11 16.87
CA PRO A 9 -1.11 13.44 15.94
C PRO A 9 -1.93 12.56 15.01
N LYS A 10 -1.70 12.72 13.71
CA LYS A 10 -2.31 11.87 12.67
C LYS A 10 -2.02 10.42 13.04
N PRO A 11 -3.03 9.52 13.06
CA PRO A 11 -2.80 8.12 13.39
C PRO A 11 -1.76 7.57 12.41
N ARG A 12 -0.56 7.27 12.93
CA ARG A 12 0.42 6.50 12.18
C ARG A 12 -0.21 5.13 12.00
N ASP A 13 -0.27 4.67 10.76
CA ASP A 13 -0.58 3.28 10.49
C ASP A 13 0.35 2.44 11.39
N PRO A 14 -0.19 1.62 12.30
CA PRO A 14 0.63 0.85 13.23
C PRO A 14 1.51 -0.17 12.51
N ARG A 15 1.22 -0.44 11.23
CA ARG A 15 1.96 -1.39 10.41
C ARG A 15 3.35 -0.89 10.09
N THR A 16 4.32 -1.80 10.19
CA THR A 16 5.66 -1.58 9.67
C THR A 16 5.61 -1.31 8.16
N PRO A 17 6.63 -0.63 7.58
CA PRO A 17 6.72 -0.47 6.13
C PRO A 17 6.56 -1.80 5.37
N LEU A 18 7.16 -2.88 5.90
CA LEU A 18 7.04 -4.23 5.33
C LEU A 18 5.60 -4.74 5.34
N GLU A 19 4.92 -4.66 6.48
CA GLU A 19 3.51 -5.08 6.61
C GLU A 19 2.59 -4.26 5.70
N ARG A 20 2.88 -2.97 5.50
CA ARG A 20 2.12 -2.12 4.56
C ARG A 20 2.33 -2.57 3.11
N ALA A 21 3.57 -2.83 2.70
CA ALA A 21 3.87 -3.30 1.34
C ALA A 21 3.23 -4.68 1.08
N GLN A 22 3.30 -5.60 2.04
CA GLN A 22 2.64 -6.91 1.95
C GLN A 22 1.11 -6.79 1.88
N ALA A 23 0.50 -5.91 2.68
CA ALA A 23 -0.94 -5.67 2.63
C ALA A 23 -1.38 -5.08 1.29
N GLN A 24 -0.59 -4.17 0.70
CA GLN A 24 -0.87 -3.63 -0.63
C GLN A 24 -0.77 -4.71 -1.71
N LEU A 25 0.23 -5.59 -1.62
CA LEU A 25 0.40 -6.71 -2.55
C LEU A 25 -0.80 -7.68 -2.49
N ALA A 26 -1.26 -8.01 -1.28
CA ALA A 26 -2.45 -8.83 -1.09
C ALA A 26 -3.71 -8.18 -1.69
N ALA A 27 -3.92 -6.89 -1.46
CA ALA A 27 -5.06 -6.16 -2.01
C ALA A 27 -5.06 -6.15 -3.56
N ILE A 28 -3.89 -6.01 -4.18
CA ILE A 28 -3.77 -6.06 -5.65
C ILE A 28 -4.08 -7.48 -6.17
N HIS A 29 -3.61 -8.52 -5.49
CA HIS A 29 -3.95 -9.90 -5.86
C HIS A 29 -5.45 -10.17 -5.76
N ASP A 30 -6.12 -9.63 -4.75
CA ASP A 30 -7.58 -9.74 -4.64
C ASP A 30 -8.29 -8.93 -5.74
N GLU A 31 -7.79 -7.75 -6.11
CA GLU A 31 -8.31 -6.98 -7.26
C GLU A 31 -8.17 -7.77 -8.57
N LEU A 32 -7.04 -8.45 -8.79
CA LEU A 32 -6.81 -9.31 -9.95
C LEU A 32 -7.73 -10.54 -10.01
N ARG A 33 -8.23 -11.01 -8.86
CA ARG A 33 -9.22 -12.09 -8.76
C ARG A 33 -10.65 -11.62 -9.00
N GLY A 34 -10.88 -10.31 -8.97
CA GLY A 34 -12.18 -9.67 -9.19
C GLY A 34 -12.66 -9.74 -10.65
N PRO A 35 -13.83 -9.15 -10.94
CA PRO A 35 -14.41 -9.14 -12.28
C PRO A 35 -13.49 -8.48 -13.32
N SER A 36 -13.74 -8.78 -14.59
CA SER A 36 -12.88 -8.47 -15.74
C SER A 36 -12.25 -7.07 -15.71
N LEU A 37 -11.00 -7.00 -15.24
CA LEU A 37 -10.18 -5.80 -15.30
C LEU A 37 -9.81 -5.46 -16.74
N SER A 38 -9.82 -4.17 -17.06
CA SER A 38 -9.30 -3.68 -18.33
C SER A 38 -7.82 -4.06 -18.50
N ARG A 39 -7.36 -4.19 -19.76
CA ARG A 39 -5.96 -4.52 -20.05
C ARG A 39 -5.01 -3.47 -19.47
N SER A 40 -5.38 -2.20 -19.52
CA SER A 40 -4.59 -1.10 -18.94
C SER A 40 -4.50 -1.23 -17.42
N ARG A 41 -5.61 -1.55 -16.75
CA ARG A 41 -5.61 -1.75 -15.29
C ARG A 41 -4.75 -2.95 -14.90
N ARG A 42 -4.85 -4.08 -15.61
CA ARG A 42 -3.97 -5.24 -15.37
C ARG A 42 -2.49 -4.90 -15.51
N ARG A 43 -2.11 -4.07 -16.50
CA ARG A 43 -0.73 -3.61 -16.65
C ARG A 43 -0.27 -2.77 -15.46
N GLN A 44 -1.08 -1.78 -15.05
CA GLN A 44 -0.77 -0.94 -13.89
C GLN A 44 -0.60 -1.76 -12.60
N LEU A 45 -1.46 -2.76 -12.39
CA LEU A 45 -1.35 -3.65 -11.23
C LEU A 45 -0.10 -4.52 -11.30
N ALA A 46 0.28 -5.02 -12.48
CA ALA A 46 1.52 -5.78 -12.66
C ALA A 46 2.76 -4.94 -12.40
N ASP A 47 2.81 -3.71 -12.94
CA ASP A 47 3.89 -2.75 -12.68
C ASP A 47 3.99 -2.47 -11.17
N ARG A 48 2.84 -2.28 -10.51
CA ARG A 48 2.78 -2.04 -9.05
C ARG A 48 3.20 -3.26 -8.22
N ILE A 49 2.87 -4.48 -8.63
CA ILE A 49 3.35 -5.71 -7.97
C ILE A 49 4.88 -5.78 -8.04
N HIS A 50 5.48 -5.43 -9.19
CA HIS A 50 6.92 -5.44 -9.34
C HIS A 50 7.59 -4.48 -8.36
N GLU A 51 7.13 -3.22 -8.31
CA GLU A 51 7.61 -2.22 -7.35
C GLU A 51 7.48 -2.68 -5.89
N LEU A 52 6.34 -3.28 -5.52
CA LEU A 52 6.11 -3.75 -4.15
C LEU A 52 7.00 -4.93 -3.77
N ASN A 53 7.30 -5.83 -4.71
CA ASN A 53 8.24 -6.93 -4.45
C ASN A 53 9.67 -6.41 -4.23
N ASP A 54 10.10 -5.42 -5.01
CA ASP A 54 11.40 -4.78 -4.81
C ASP A 54 11.47 -4.07 -3.45
N GLU A 55 10.41 -3.35 -3.07
CA GLU A 55 10.30 -2.69 -1.76
C GLU A 55 10.32 -3.72 -0.62
N ILE A 56 9.55 -4.81 -0.72
CA ILE A 56 9.55 -5.89 0.28
C ILE A 56 10.94 -6.51 0.41
N SER A 57 11.60 -6.82 -0.71
CA SER A 57 12.94 -7.41 -0.70
C SER A 57 13.97 -6.48 -0.06
N SER A 58 13.87 -5.17 -0.32
CA SER A 58 14.72 -4.16 0.29
C SER A 58 14.46 -3.98 1.79
N LEU A 59 13.22 -4.19 2.26
CA LEU A 59 12.83 -4.04 3.67
C LEU A 59 13.06 -5.32 4.50
N SER A 60 13.17 -6.47 3.84
CA SER A 60 13.42 -7.77 4.50
C SER A 60 14.90 -8.15 4.60
N SER A 61 15.79 -7.39 3.94
CA SER A 61 17.25 -7.59 3.96
C SER A 61 17.89 -6.86 5.14
#